data_AF-A0A4N9BV51-F1
#
_entry.id   AF-A0A4N9BV51-F1
#
_cell.length_a   1.000
_cell.length_b   1.000
_cell.length_c   1.000
_cell.angle_alpha   90.00
_cell.angle_beta   90.00
_cell.angle_gamma   90.00
#
_symmetry.space_group_name_H-M   'P 1'
#
loop_
_entity.id
_entity.type
_entity.pdbx_description
1 polymer ?
#
loop_
_entity_poly.entity_id
_entity_poly.type
_entity_poly.pdbx_seq_one_letter_code
_entity_poly.pdbx_strand_id
1 'polypeptide(L)' 'MGILELIEQFEDDFYPISEEKKSLLAKQSLSTATACLSDMASWQACGGKVSW' A
#
# COMPACT_ATOMS: atom_id res chain seq x y z
N MET A 1 4.51 -13.85 4.91
CA MET A 1 3.72 -12.98 4.02
C MET A 1 4.54 -12.62 2.81
N GLY A 2 4.01 -12.88 1.62
CA GLY A 2 4.55 -12.35 0.37
C GLY A 2 4.12 -10.90 0.14
N ILE A 3 4.73 -10.23 -0.85
CA ILE A 3 4.36 -8.84 -1.20
C ILE A 3 2.91 -8.76 -1.72
N LEU A 4 2.43 -9.77 -2.44
CA LEU A 4 1.05 -9.82 -2.92
C LEU A 4 0.03 -9.89 -1.77
N GLU A 5 0.27 -10.77 -0.79
CA GLU A 5 -0.59 -10.86 0.42
C GLU A 5 -0.58 -9.53 1.20
N LEU A 6 0.58 -8.87 1.29
CA LEU A 6 0.73 -7.58 1.97
C LEU A 6 -0.09 -6.47 1.27
N ILE A 7 -0.12 -6.48 -0.06
CA ILE A 7 -0.91 -5.55 -0.87
C ILE A 7 -2.41 -5.81 -0.67
N GLU A 8 -2.85 -7.08 -0.74
CA GLU A 8 -4.25 -7.44 -0.54
C GLU A 8 -4.75 -7.02 0.86
N GLN A 9 -3.96 -7.25 1.91
CA GLN A 9 -4.31 -6.79 3.26
C GLN A 9 -4.42 -5.27 3.35
N PHE A 10 -3.50 -4.54 2.72
CA PHE A 10 -3.59 -3.08 2.68
C PHE A 10 -4.84 -2.59 1.95
N GLU A 11 -5.22 -3.20 0.84
CA GLU A 11 -6.42 -2.83 0.09
C GLU A 11 -7.72 -3.11 0.88
N ASP A 12 -7.75 -4.17 1.69
CA ASP A 12 -8.89 -4.51 2.57
C ASP A 12 -9.03 -3.54 3.75
N ASP A 13 -7.91 -3.16 4.38
CA ASP A 13 -7.89 -2.29 5.57
C ASP A 13 -8.01 -0.78 5.23
N PHE A 14 -7.52 -0.35 4.06
CA PHE A 14 -7.39 1.06 3.70
C PHE A 14 -8.17 1.39 2.42
N TYR A 15 -7.48 1.40 1.28
CA TYR A 15 -8.05 1.77 -0.01
C TYR A 15 -7.35 1.03 -1.14
N PRO A 16 -8.06 0.80 -2.27
CA PRO A 16 -7.47 0.15 -3.43
C PRO A 16 -6.29 0.97 -3.99
N ILE A 17 -5.23 0.26 -4.38
CA ILE A 17 -4.04 0.83 -5.02
C ILE A 17 -4.06 0.53 -6.51
N SER A 18 -3.54 1.45 -7.32
CA SER A 18 -3.51 1.28 -8.77
C SER A 18 -2.68 0.06 -9.19
N GLU A 19 -3.07 -0.59 -10.29
CA GLU A 19 -2.34 -1.74 -10.85
C GLU A 19 -0.86 -1.42 -11.14
N GLU A 20 -0.57 -0.18 -11.54
CA GLU A 20 0.80 0.29 -11.75
C GLU A 20 1.59 0.32 -10.42
N LYS A 21 0.99 0.84 -9.35
CA LYS A 21 1.59 0.86 -8.01
C LYS A 21 1.84 -0.56 -7.49
N LYS A 22 0.87 -1.46 -7.67
CA LYS A 22 1.00 -2.88 -7.30
C LYS A 22 2.13 -3.56 -8.05
N SER A 23 2.23 -3.33 -9.36
CA SER A 23 3.32 -3.83 -10.20
C SER A 23 4.69 -3.28 -9.79
N LEU A 24 4.76 -2.03 -9.32
CA LEU A 24 5.98 -1.43 -8.80
C LEU A 24 6.37 -2.06 -7.46
N LEU A 25 5.43 -2.22 -6.53
CA LEU A 25 5.67 -2.82 -5.21
C LEU A 25 6.12 -4.29 -5.32
N ALA A 26 5.53 -5.06 -6.24
CA ALA A 26 5.89 -6.45 -6.49
C ALA A 26 7.34 -6.65 -6.96
N LYS A 27 7.98 -5.62 -7.53
CA LYS A 27 9.39 -5.64 -7.97
C LYS A 27 10.38 -5.21 -6.88
N GLN A 28 9.88 -4.72 -5.75
CA GLN A 28 10.70 -4.20 -4.66
C GLN A 28 11.02 -5.30 -3.63
N SER A 29 11.92 -4.98 -2.71
CA SER A 29 12.11 -5.82 -1.52
C SER A 29 10.88 -5.75 -0.60
N LEU A 30 10.64 -6.81 0.16
CA LEU A 30 9.55 -6.86 1.15
C LEU A 30 9.62 -5.69 2.15
N SER A 31 10.83 -5.34 2.59
CA SER A 31 11.06 -4.20 3.50
C SER A 31 10.61 -2.88 2.89
N THR A 32 10.99 -2.62 1.63
CA THR A 32 10.59 -1.41 0.90
C THR A 32 9.09 -1.34 0.66
N ALA A 33 8.46 -2.46 0.29
CA ALA A 33 7.02 -2.52 0.09
C ALA A 33 6.26 -2.26 1.41
N THR A 34 6.73 -2.86 2.51
CA THR A 34 6.15 -2.66 3.84
C THR A 34 6.24 -1.22 4.30
N ALA A 35 7.42 -0.59 4.14
CA ALA A 35 7.60 0.83 4.47
C ALA A 35 6.68 1.73 3.64
N CYS A 36 6.60 1.49 2.32
CA CYS A 36 5.76 2.29 1.44
C CYS A 36 4.27 2.19 1.79
N LEU A 37 3.77 0.99 2.06
CA LEU A 37 2.37 0.79 2.47
C LEU A 37 2.09 1.39 3.85
N SER A 38 3.05 1.31 4.78
CA SER A 38 2.92 1.92 6.11
C SER A 38 2.81 3.45 6.03
N ASP A 39 3.62 4.08 5.18
CA ASP A 39 3.55 5.52 4.93
C ASP A 39 2.19 5.91 4.29
N MET A 40 1.71 5.11 3.34
CA MET A 40 0.40 5.33 2.70
C MET A 40 -0.78 5.15 3.65
N ALA A 41 -0.70 4.19 4.58
CA ALA A 41 -1.66 3.99 5.66
C ALA A 41 -1.68 5.18 6.62
N SER A 42 -0.50 5.73 6.93
CA SER A 42 -0.37 6.90 7.83
C SER A 42 -1.10 8.14 7.29
N TRP A 43 -1.15 8.31 5.97
CA TRP A 43 -1.90 9.39 5.34
C TRP A 43 -3.41 9.31 5.61
N GLN A 44 -3.99 8.11 5.60
CA GLN A 44 -5.39 7.93 5.99
C GLN A 44 -5.58 8.21 7.49
N ALA A 45 -4.70 7.67 8.34
CA ALA A 45 -4.79 7.83 9.79
C ALA A 45 -4.67 9.30 10.24
N CYS A 46 -3.87 10.10 9.53
CA CYS A 46 -3.69 11.54 9.80
C CYS A 46 -4.78 12.43 9.17
N GLY A 47 -5.84 11.86 8.59
CA GLY A 47 -6.95 12.63 8.03
C GLY A 47 -6.68 13.21 6.64
N GLY A 48 -5.71 12.66 5.91
CA GLY A 48 -5.47 12.98 4.50
C GLY A 48 -6.69 12.63 3.67
N LYS A 49 -7.46 13.65 3.28
CA LYS A 49 -8.67 13.46 2.47
C LYS A 49 -8.24 13.20 1.02
N VAL A 50 -8.26 11.93 0.60
CA VAL A 50 -8.18 11.57 -0.82
C VAL A 50 -9.42 12.14 -1.50
N SER A 51 -9.24 13.29 -2.16
CA SER A 51 -10.27 13.94 -2.96
C SER A 51 -10.00 13.53 -4.40
N TRP A 52 -10.86 12.69 -4.95
CA TRP A 52 -10.84 12.30 -6.36
C TRP A 52 -11.09 13.50 -7.27
#